data_AF-A0A091DD52-F1
#
_entry.id   AF-A0A091DD52-F1
#
_cell.length_a   1.000
_cell.length_b   1.000
_cell.length_c   1.000
_cell.angle_alpha   90.00
_cell.angle_beta   90.00
_cell.angle_gamma   90.00
#
_symmetry.space_group_name_H-M   'P 1'
#
loop_
_entity.id
_entity.type
_entity.pdbx_description
1 polymer ?
#
loop_
_entity_poly.entity_id
_entity_poly.type
_entity_poly.pdbx_seq_one_letter_code
_entity_poly.pdbx_strand_id
1 'polypeptide(L)'
;MVIVYFSRAGLFPWQYQRIHFFLALYLANDIEEDDELQKLHMFFFLYGRNMARIPKFYKLRQEFICCMDWDLRVTREECEEIQAYDPGLWVWRRDRTCTVGSLEP
;
A
#
# COMPACT_ATOMS: atom_id res chain seq x y z
N MET A 1 -6.26 -1.87 2.71
CA MET A 1 -6.15 -0.70 1.80
C MET A 1 -5.71 -1.05 0.38
N VAL A 2 -4.55 -1.66 0.12
CA VAL A 2 -4.04 -1.88 -1.26
C VAL A 2 -5.05 -2.53 -2.22
N ILE A 3 -5.74 -3.58 -1.76
CA ILE A 3 -6.74 -4.28 -2.59
C ILE A 3 -7.97 -3.38 -2.86
N VAL A 4 -8.36 -2.53 -1.90
CA VAL A 4 -9.43 -1.53 -2.10
C VAL A 4 -9.05 -0.56 -3.22
N TYR A 5 -7.81 -0.06 -3.21
CA TYR A 5 -7.32 0.83 -4.26
C TYR A 5 -7.31 0.15 -5.63
N PHE A 6 -6.97 -1.13 -5.71
CA PHE A 6 -7.08 -1.87 -6.96
C PHE A 6 -8.53 -1.99 -7.43
N SER A 7 -9.45 -2.33 -6.51
CA SER A 7 -10.88 -2.37 -6.82
C SER A 7 -11.38 -1.04 -7.41
N ARG A 8 -10.98 0.08 -6.81
CA ARG A 8 -11.38 1.43 -7.27
C ARG A 8 -10.72 1.86 -8.57
N ALA A 9 -9.45 1.51 -8.78
CA ALA A 9 -8.75 1.85 -10.02
C ALA A 9 -9.35 1.13 -11.25
N GLY A 10 -10.12 0.06 -11.03
CA GLY A 10 -10.92 -0.59 -12.07
C GLY A 10 -10.11 -1.20 -13.22
N LEU A 11 -8.81 -1.40 -13.03
CA LEU A 11 -7.95 -1.98 -14.06
C LEU A 11 -8.18 -3.49 -14.13
N PHE A 12 -8.01 -4.05 -15.32
CA PHE A 12 -8.08 -5.49 -15.47
C PHE A 12 -6.90 -6.18 -14.75
N PRO A 13 -7.07 -7.41 -14.23
CA PRO A 13 -6.04 -8.12 -13.47
C PRO A 13 -4.67 -8.20 -14.16
N TRP A 14 -4.65 -8.33 -15.48
CA TRP A 14 -3.41 -8.42 -16.28
C TRP A 14 -2.71 -7.08 -16.50
N GLN A 15 -3.36 -5.94 -16.23
CA GLN A 15 -2.75 -4.63 -16.29
C GLN A 15 -1.93 -4.32 -15.02
N TYR A 16 -2.22 -5.00 -13.91
CA TYR A 16 -1.48 -4.84 -12.67
C TYR A 16 -0.09 -5.47 -12.76
N GLN A 17 0.89 -4.59 -12.98
CA GLN A 17 2.29 -4.89 -12.74
C GLN A 17 2.72 -4.62 -11.29
N ARG A 18 3.86 -5.19 -10.90
CA ARG A 18 4.49 -5.02 -9.57
C ARG A 18 4.57 -3.56 -9.11
N ILE A 19 4.79 -2.61 -10.03
CA ILE A 19 4.84 -1.19 -9.69
C ILE A 19 3.54 -0.68 -9.07
N HIS A 20 2.37 -1.12 -9.54
CA HIS A 20 1.07 -0.68 -9.02
C HIS A 20 0.87 -1.09 -7.56
N PHE A 21 1.39 -2.25 -7.16
CA PHE A 21 1.40 -2.65 -5.76
C PHE A 21 2.16 -1.64 -4.91
N PHE A 22 3.33 -1.18 -5.37
CA PHE A 22 4.11 -0.16 -4.65
C PHE A 22 3.44 1.22 -4.69
N LEU A 23 2.75 1.58 -5.78
CA LEU A 23 1.98 2.84 -5.82
C LEU A 23 0.86 2.83 -4.78
N ALA A 24 0.08 1.75 -4.72
CA ALA A 24 -1.01 1.58 -3.78
C ALA A 24 -0.52 1.44 -2.33
N LEU A 25 0.61 0.75 -2.10
CA LEU A 25 1.22 0.63 -0.77
C LEU A 25 1.79 1.96 -0.29
N TYR A 26 2.46 2.71 -1.15
CA TYR A 26 2.94 4.06 -0.84
C TYR A 26 1.79 4.98 -0.47
N LEU A 27 0.70 4.92 -1.23
CA LEU A 27 -0.51 5.69 -0.94
C LEU A 27 -1.13 5.30 0.41
N ALA A 28 -1.20 4.01 0.72
CA ALA A 28 -1.71 3.56 2.02
C ALA A 28 -0.86 4.11 3.17
N ASN A 29 0.47 4.08 3.03
CA ASN A 29 1.38 4.67 4.00
C ASN A 29 1.18 6.19 4.09
N ASP A 30 1.16 6.93 2.98
CA ASP A 30 0.93 8.39 2.99
C ASP A 30 -0.37 8.81 3.71
N ILE A 31 -1.42 7.98 3.68
CA ILE A 31 -2.72 8.27 4.31
C ILE A 31 -2.77 7.88 5.79
N GLU A 32 -2.15 6.76 6.19
CA GLU A 32 -2.24 6.24 7.57
C GLU A 32 -1.00 6.55 8.43
N GLU A 33 0.17 6.73 7.81
CA GLU A 33 1.48 6.84 8.45
C GLU A 33 2.36 7.89 7.77
N ASP A 34 2.53 9.05 8.40
CA ASP A 34 3.47 10.07 7.92
C ASP A 34 4.94 9.76 8.32
N ASP A 35 5.37 8.52 8.05
CA ASP A 35 6.74 8.06 8.28
C ASP A 35 7.58 8.08 6.99
N GLU A 36 8.34 9.16 6.83
CA GLU A 36 9.24 9.38 5.70
C GLU A 36 10.35 8.31 5.59
N LEU A 37 10.76 7.68 6.69
CA LEU A 37 11.81 6.66 6.67
C LEU A 37 11.30 5.38 5.99
N GLN A 38 10.08 4.95 6.29
CA GLN A 38 9.46 3.81 5.63
C GLN A 38 9.29 4.03 4.12
N LYS A 39 8.91 5.24 3.71
CA LYS A 39 8.82 5.65 2.30
C LYS A 39 10.18 5.54 1.61
N LEU A 40 11.25 5.99 2.27
CA LEU A 40 12.61 5.87 1.76
C LEU A 40 13.05 4.40 1.62
N HIS A 41 12.79 3.56 2.63
CA HIS A 41 13.06 2.11 2.55
C HIS A 41 12.32 1.44 1.39
N MET A 42 11.09 1.85 1.12
CA MET A 42 10.32 1.36 -0.03
C MET A 42 10.99 1.73 -1.36
N PHE A 43 11.48 2.97 -1.51
CA PHE A 43 12.22 3.37 -2.71
C PHE A 43 13.53 2.59 -2.89
N PHE A 44 14.28 2.37 -1.81
CA PHE A 44 15.46 1.51 -1.84
C PHE A 44 15.11 0.07 -2.26
N PHE A 45 14.00 -0.48 -1.77
CA PHE A 45 13.56 -1.81 -2.16
C PHE A 45 13.17 -1.89 -3.65
N LEU A 46 12.50 -0.86 -4.16
CA LEU A 46 11.97 -0.83 -5.52
C LEU A 46 13.04 -0.53 -6.59
N TYR A 47 13.95 0.39 -6.29
CA TYR A 47 14.93 0.92 -7.27
C TYR A 47 16.39 0.67 -6.89
N GLY A 48 16.67 0.08 -5.73
CA GLY A 48 18.01 -0.14 -5.24
C GLY A 48 18.74 1.19 -5.05
N ARG A 49 19.93 1.32 -5.65
CA ARG A 49 20.72 2.57 -5.61
C ARG A 49 20.29 3.60 -6.67
N ASN A 50 19.41 3.24 -7.62
CA ASN A 50 19.03 4.11 -8.71
C ASN A 50 17.82 4.99 -8.35
N MET A 51 18.06 6.02 -7.54
CA MET A 51 17.02 6.95 -7.08
C MET A 51 16.54 7.94 -8.16
N ALA A 52 17.16 7.96 -9.34
CA ALA A 52 16.73 8.81 -10.46
C ALA A 52 15.34 8.44 -11.01
N ARG A 53 14.78 7.29 -10.61
CA ARG A 53 13.44 6.85 -11.01
C ARG A 53 12.31 7.40 -10.12
N ILE A 54 12.62 8.02 -8.99
CA ILE A 54 11.63 8.59 -8.06
C ILE A 54 10.69 9.60 -8.74
N PRO A 55 11.14 10.54 -9.58
CA PRO A 55 10.22 11.45 -10.26
C PRO A 55 9.18 10.73 -11.13
N LYS A 56 9.59 9.63 -11.79
CA LYS A 56 8.68 8.80 -12.58
C LYS A 56 7.67 8.06 -11.68
N PHE A 57 8.08 7.61 -10.50
CA PHE A 57 7.18 7.01 -9.52
C PHE A 57 6.06 7.97 -9.13
N TYR A 58 6.40 9.22 -8.79
CA TYR A 58 5.39 10.22 -8.41
C TYR A 58 4.42 10.53 -9.54
N LYS A 59 4.89 10.58 -10.78
CA LYS A 59 4.02 10.73 -11.95
C LYS A 59 3.04 9.56 -12.07
N LEU A 60 3.52 8.33 -11.97
CA LEU A 60 2.68 7.13 -12.01
C LEU A 60 1.68 7.08 -10.84
N ARG A 61 2.09 7.56 -9.65
CA ARG A 61 1.21 7.67 -8.49
C ARG A 61 0.05 8.59 -8.78
N GLN A 62 0.30 9.75 -9.38
CA GLN A 62 -0.75 10.68 -9.76
C GLN A 62 -1.70 10.07 -10.79
N GLU A 63 -1.17 9.40 -11.83
CA GLU A 63 -1.99 8.69 -12.82
C GLU A 63 -2.86 7.61 -12.14
N PHE A 64 -2.31 6.85 -11.21
CA PHE A 64 -3.03 5.83 -10.44
C PHE A 64 -4.14 6.42 -9.56
N ILE A 65 -3.90 7.58 -8.92
CA ILE A 65 -4.92 8.31 -8.15
C ILE A 65 -6.06 8.79 -9.06
N CYS A 66 -5.74 9.28 -10.26
CA CYS A 66 -6.75 9.66 -11.23
C CYS A 66 -7.65 8.48 -11.64
N CYS A 67 -7.10 7.25 -11.75
CA CYS A 67 -7.89 6.06 -12.05
C CYS A 67 -8.90 5.69 -10.95
N MET A 68 -8.70 6.18 -9.72
CA MET A 68 -9.61 5.94 -8.60
C MET A 68 -10.63 7.08 -8.41
N ASP A 69 -10.76 7.99 -9.37
CA ASP A 69 -11.58 9.20 -9.25
C ASP A 69 -11.27 10.01 -7.98
N TRP A 70 -10.00 9.99 -7.55
CA TRP A 70 -9.52 10.64 -6.32
C TRP A 70 -10.14 10.08 -5.02
N ASP A 71 -10.81 8.92 -5.07
CA ASP A 71 -11.35 8.25 -3.90
C ASP A 71 -10.26 7.45 -3.15
N LEU A 72 -9.53 8.18 -2.31
CA LEU A 72 -8.43 7.63 -1.49
C LEU A 72 -8.89 7.18 -0.09
N ARG A 73 -10.14 7.47 0.29
CA ARG A 73 -10.62 7.17 1.64
C ARG A 73 -10.93 5.70 1.74
N VAL A 74 -10.21 4.95 2.58
CA VAL A 74 -10.53 3.54 2.84
C VAL A 74 -11.03 3.42 4.26
N THR A 75 -12.24 2.89 4.44
CA THR A 75 -12.74 2.62 5.79
C THR A 75 -12.21 1.30 6.32
N ARG A 76 -12.34 1.13 7.64
CA ARG A 76 -11.99 -0.11 8.30
C ARG A 76 -12.86 -1.26 7.83
N GLU A 77 -14.16 -1.02 7.67
CA GLU A 77 -15.15 -2.00 7.22
C GLU A 77 -14.79 -2.53 5.83
N GLU A 78 -14.41 -1.65 4.89
CA GLU A 78 -13.95 -2.08 3.56
C GLU A 78 -12.71 -3.00 3.62
N CYS A 79 -11.80 -2.77 4.57
CA CYS A 79 -10.66 -3.64 4.78
C CYS A 79 -11.06 -4.99 5.38
N GLU A 80 -11.97 -4.99 6.36
CA GLU A 80 -12.48 -6.20 7.01
C GLU A 80 -13.26 -7.08 6.02
N GLU A 81 -14.09 -6.48 5.17
CA GLU A 81 -14.81 -7.18 4.10
C GLU A 81 -13.84 -7.92 3.17
N ILE A 82 -12.77 -7.27 2.73
CA ILE A 82 -11.75 -7.90 1.87
C ILE A 82 -11.04 -9.05 2.58
N GLN A 83 -10.68 -8.88 3.85
CA GLN A 83 -10.01 -9.93 4.62
C GLN A 83 -10.93 -11.13 4.87
N ALA A 84 -12.25 -10.90 5.00
CA ALA A 84 -13.24 -11.94 5.22
C ALA A 84 -13.40 -12.90 4.02
N TYR A 85 -13.04 -12.48 2.80
CA TYR A 85 -13.08 -13.37 1.62
C TYR A 85 -12.15 -14.57 1.74
N ASP A 86 -10.95 -14.37 2.29
CA ASP A 86 -10.01 -15.46 2.57
C ASP A 86 -9.21 -15.14 3.85
N PRO A 87 -9.77 -15.46 5.04
CA PRO A 87 -9.13 -15.18 6.31
C PRO A 87 -7.89 -16.06 6.56
N GLY A 88 -7.69 -17.11 5.75
CA GLY A 88 -6.57 -18.04 5.88
C GLY A 88 -5.23 -17.49 5.37
N LEU A 89 -5.25 -16.41 4.56
CA LEU A 89 -4.04 -15.85 3.96
C LEU A 89 -3.07 -15.32 5.02
N TRP A 90 -1.81 -15.74 4.91
CA TRP A 90 -0.75 -15.39 5.85
C TRP A 90 -0.52 -13.87 5.98
N VAL A 91 -0.83 -13.11 4.92
CA VAL A 91 -0.65 -11.65 4.89
C VAL A 91 -1.55 -10.93 5.89
N TRP A 92 -2.72 -11.49 6.23
CA TRP A 92 -3.66 -10.92 7.21
C TRP A 92 -3.21 -11.13 8.65
N ARG A 93 -2.29 -12.06 8.91
CA ARG A 93 -1.74 -12.30 10.26
C ARG A 93 -0.65 -11.33 10.65
N ARG A 94 -0.33 -10.36 9.78
CA ARG A 94 0.67 -9.33 10.04
C ARG A 94 0.07 -8.24 10.92
N ASP A 95 0.06 -8.48 12.23
CA ASP A 95 -0.32 -7.47 13.20
C ASP A 95 0.91 -6.63 13.62
N ARG A 96 0.69 -5.35 13.89
CA ARG A 96 1.72 -4.39 14.31
C ARG A 96 1.99 -4.46 15.82
N THR A 97 1.19 -5.20 16.58
CA THR A 97 1.23 -5.27 18.05
C THR A 97 2.44 -5.99 18.66
N CYS A 98 3.42 -6.45 17.87
CA CYS A 98 4.61 -7.15 18.36
C CYS A 98 5.87 -6.28 18.62
N THR A 99 5.73 -5.01 19.01
CA THR A 99 6.86 -4.21 19.55
C THR A 99 6.48 -3.33 20.73
N VAL A 100 5.69 -3.85 21.67
CA VAL A 100 5.76 -3.40 23.07
C VAL A 100 6.11 -4.62 23.90
N GLY A 101 7.35 -4.62 24.40
CA GLY A 101 7.93 -5.73 25.12
C GLY A 101 7.09 -6.12 26.33
N SER A 102 6.96 -7.42 26.51
CA SER A 102 6.71 -8.05 27.79
C SER A 102 7.80 -7.61 28.78
N LEU A 103 7.52 -6.58 29.55
CA LEU A 103 8.23 -6.24 30.77
C LEU A 103 7.18 -5.88 31.81
N GLU A 104 6.65 -6.89 32.49
CA GLU A 104 6.18 -6.80 33.87
C GLU A 104 6.30 -8.22 34.46
N PRO A 105 6.97 -8.44 35.60
CA PRO A 105 6.63 -9.51 36.52
C PRO A 105 5.41 -9.14 37.39
#